data_AF-A0A973L233-F1
#
_entry.id   AF-A0A973L233-F1
#
_cell.length_a   1.000
_cell.length_b   1.000
_cell.length_c   1.000
_cell.angle_alpha   90.00
_cell.angle_beta   90.00
_cell.angle_gamma   90.00
#
_symmetry.space_group_name_H-M   'P 1'
#
loop_
_entity.id
_entity.type
_entity.pdbx_description
1 polymer ?
#
loop_
_entity_poly.entity_id
_entity_poly.type
_entity_poly.pdbx_seq_one_letter_code
_entity_poly.pdbx_strand_id
1 'polypeptide(L)'
;MCDRSQSHRCDRSHECPPRGRPARVRHTLFPPRPQGGVVPLSKTPRAAARRRPWTALAAAFVTAAGVTVSLTSASPAAAATTQLVGAGSGRCLDVTGNVDTLGSPMEIWDCNGQANQQFELTSAGELRTFNGTRCLDAYNNGTAAGTAVDIWSCNGQQNQKWRMNSDGSITGVQSGLCLDVDHAGTANGTKVLLWTCNGQTNQRWNSSGGGTTGSTLVVDAASVVRPVTRVGSGTLDGLKDATTPSASILQPLHLNQLRQAPPGTQHRPNGSPVPVGDALVVAPTAMAIGAHMTVNMADYLDGFPYVWPGWTSWLANVDSMTGAVKARPDVTNINAFEPWNEPDWTWPSAAGSFTDGWTRIVQQIHKTLPGEPILGPSISYWNVDWMRNFLTAAKAAGTLPDVICWHELSGWQHVTADVQAYRALEQQLGISPRPISIDEYATTDEIDVPSSTNHYVAQFERDGVRDAERAFWYEPGTANGLLYNGQPTASYWMYKWYGDQTGNVVKVTPTQYNDGVAAYDSGSRTLRLVFGGEAGNNTVRVDGLGAMGSSVTATLSYVPGSGRTTNVAGPTTLSSTSYPVTNGTVTVPVPNENSSGAYQLVLTPN
;
A
#
# COMPACT_ATOMS: atom_id res chain seq x y z
N MET A 1 -55.92 -44.72 7.34
CA MET A 1 -57.26 -45.10 7.83
C MET A 1 -57.55 -44.22 9.04
N CYS A 2 -58.47 -43.26 9.08
CA CYS A 2 -59.48 -42.71 8.18
C CYS A 2 -59.42 -41.18 8.39
N ASP A 3 -59.20 -40.33 7.40
CA ASP A 3 -60.01 -39.93 6.23
C ASP A 3 -61.02 -38.79 6.52
N ARG A 4 -60.76 -37.66 5.84
CA ARG A 4 -61.66 -36.63 5.26
C ARG A 4 -62.62 -35.84 6.17
N SER A 5 -62.93 -34.56 5.92
CA SER A 5 -62.72 -33.66 4.76
C SER A 5 -63.15 -32.22 5.10
N GLN A 6 -62.47 -31.23 4.46
CA GLN A 6 -62.97 -29.97 3.83
C GLN A 6 -63.89 -29.01 4.65
N SER A 7 -63.82 -27.68 4.61
CA SER A 7 -63.19 -26.67 3.74
C SER A 7 -63.50 -25.26 4.29
N HIS A 8 -62.63 -24.27 4.04
CA HIS A 8 -62.90 -22.84 3.67
C HIS A 8 -63.97 -22.00 4.42
N ARG A 9 -63.87 -20.69 4.68
CA ARG A 9 -62.97 -19.56 4.35
C ARG A 9 -63.52 -18.28 5.06
N CYS A 10 -62.71 -17.21 5.04
CA CYS A 10 -63.05 -15.76 5.14
C CYS A 10 -63.22 -15.12 6.52
N ASP A 11 -62.82 -13.86 6.76
CA ASP A 11 -61.87 -12.89 6.15
C ASP A 11 -61.81 -11.68 7.13
N ARG A 12 -60.69 -10.94 7.14
CA ARG A 12 -60.44 -9.50 7.50
C ARG A 12 -61.35 -8.78 8.54
N SER A 13 -60.91 -7.89 9.44
CA SER A 13 -59.80 -6.91 9.49
C SER A 13 -59.98 -5.97 10.71
N HIS A 14 -58.96 -5.14 11.01
CA HIS A 14 -58.96 -3.80 11.71
C HIS A 14 -58.12 -3.66 13.01
N GLU A 15 -56.99 -2.95 12.83
CA GLU A 15 -56.40 -1.81 13.57
C GLU A 15 -56.42 -1.65 15.12
N CYS A 16 -55.21 -1.26 15.60
CA CYS A 16 -54.66 -0.75 16.89
C CYS A 16 -55.40 0.43 17.59
N PRO A 17 -54.88 1.08 18.68
CA PRO A 17 -54.06 0.75 19.90
C PRO A 17 -54.72 1.35 21.22
N PRO A 18 -54.07 1.68 22.38
CA PRO A 18 -53.09 2.79 22.58
C PRO A 18 -52.02 2.74 23.73
N ARG A 19 -50.95 3.53 23.49
CA ARG A 19 -49.96 4.33 24.30
C ARG A 19 -49.84 4.33 25.85
N GLY A 20 -48.57 4.51 26.31
CA GLY A 20 -48.19 5.31 27.51
C GLY A 20 -46.70 5.24 27.96
N ARG A 21 -45.92 6.33 27.84
CA ARG A 21 -44.56 6.63 28.44
C ARG A 21 -44.74 7.45 29.78
N PRO A 22 -43.74 7.94 30.59
CA PRO A 22 -42.27 8.15 30.39
C PRO A 22 -41.27 8.05 31.62
N ALA A 23 -39.95 8.09 31.29
CA ALA A 23 -38.73 8.71 31.91
C ALA A 23 -38.41 8.77 33.44
N ARG A 24 -37.12 8.48 33.80
CA ARG A 24 -36.25 9.33 34.66
C ARG A 24 -34.75 8.94 34.69
N VAL A 25 -33.91 9.97 34.83
CA VAL A 25 -32.44 10.04 34.96
C VAL A 25 -32.04 10.26 36.43
N ARG A 26 -30.84 9.83 36.87
CA ARG A 26 -30.03 10.53 37.92
C ARG A 26 -28.54 10.11 37.96
N HIS A 27 -27.66 11.12 37.96
CA HIS A 27 -26.22 11.12 38.27
C HIS A 27 -25.93 11.31 39.78
N THR A 28 -24.73 10.94 40.24
CA THR A 28 -23.90 11.53 41.33
C THR A 28 -22.66 10.64 41.57
N LEU A 29 -21.50 10.99 42.15
CA LEU A 29 -20.56 12.15 42.19
C LEU A 29 -19.43 11.73 43.20
N PHE A 30 -18.15 11.70 42.77
CA PHE A 30 -16.82 11.89 43.45
C PHE A 30 -16.39 11.24 44.83
N PRO A 31 -15.04 11.13 45.11
CA PRO A 31 -14.35 10.44 46.24
C PRO A 31 -13.94 11.39 47.41
N PRO A 32 -13.30 10.97 48.54
CA PRO A 32 -11.80 10.94 48.69
C PRO A 32 -11.16 9.97 49.78
N ARG A 33 -9.80 10.01 49.85
CA ARG A 33 -8.70 9.46 50.73
C ARG A 33 -8.85 9.52 52.30
N PRO A 34 -7.81 9.40 53.20
CA PRO A 34 -6.62 8.50 53.43
C PRO A 34 -6.45 8.05 54.95
N GLN A 35 -5.31 7.39 55.32
CA GLN A 35 -4.47 7.50 56.57
C GLN A 35 -3.75 6.14 56.84
N GLY A 36 -2.52 5.98 57.35
CA GLY A 36 -1.43 6.87 57.82
C GLY A 36 -0.50 6.12 58.81
N GLY A 37 0.83 6.38 58.72
CA GLY A 37 1.81 6.28 59.83
C GLY A 37 2.76 5.06 59.88
N VAL A 38 4.03 5.10 60.35
CA VAL A 38 4.98 6.14 60.86
C VAL A 38 6.42 5.52 60.79
N VAL A 39 7.46 6.35 60.65
CA VAL A 39 8.93 6.06 60.63
C VAL A 39 9.51 5.92 62.06
N PRO A 40 10.77 5.47 62.32
CA PRO A 40 11.91 6.41 62.27
C PRO A 40 13.29 5.83 61.84
N LEU A 41 14.01 6.66 61.08
CA LEU A 41 15.45 7.02 61.10
C LEU A 41 16.49 6.11 61.79
N SER A 42 17.64 5.89 61.13
CA SER A 42 18.90 6.57 61.51
C SER A 42 20.12 6.30 60.60
N LYS A 43 20.80 7.42 60.28
CA LYS A 43 22.26 7.68 60.22
C LYS A 43 23.15 7.00 59.16
N THR A 44 23.63 7.84 58.23
CA THR A 44 24.96 7.74 57.60
C THR A 44 26.07 8.11 58.61
N PRO A 45 27.34 7.68 58.39
CA PRO A 45 28.28 8.61 57.75
C PRO A 45 29.37 8.00 56.82
N ARG A 46 30.02 8.96 56.15
CA ARG A 46 31.16 9.01 55.22
C ARG A 46 32.39 8.09 55.44
N ALA A 47 32.92 7.65 54.29
CA ALA A 47 34.31 7.72 53.75
C ALA A 47 35.56 7.46 54.63
N ALA A 48 36.47 6.59 54.16
CA ALA A 48 37.90 6.91 53.92
C ALA A 48 38.69 5.74 53.28
N ALA A 49 39.74 6.14 52.55
CA ALA A 49 40.66 5.42 51.66
C ALA A 49 41.59 4.34 52.30
N ARG A 50 42.13 3.43 51.47
CA ARG A 50 43.60 3.32 51.13
C ARG A 50 44.01 2.05 50.31
N ARG A 51 44.67 2.33 49.17
CA ARG A 51 45.95 1.79 48.60
C ARG A 51 46.16 0.29 48.22
N ARG A 52 46.25 0.04 46.88
CA ARG A 52 47.32 -0.59 46.00
C ARG A 52 48.06 -1.89 46.42
N PRO A 53 48.61 -2.76 45.52
CA PRO A 53 49.28 -2.47 44.20
C PRO A 53 48.85 -3.39 43.02
N TRP A 54 48.88 -2.96 41.75
CA TRP A 54 49.97 -2.92 40.74
C TRP A 54 50.68 -4.25 40.45
N THR A 55 50.28 -4.90 39.34
CA THR A 55 51.17 -5.69 38.46
C THR A 55 50.89 -5.30 37.01
N ALA A 56 51.96 -4.89 36.33
CA ALA A 56 52.01 -4.44 34.96
C ALA A 56 51.86 -5.61 33.97
N LEU A 57 51.32 -5.35 32.78
CA LEU A 57 51.62 -6.09 31.56
C LEU A 57 51.54 -5.15 30.36
N ALA A 58 52.54 -5.30 29.50
CA ALA A 58 53.01 -4.36 28.51
C ALA A 58 52.08 -4.22 27.29
N ALA A 59 52.05 -3.01 26.74
CA ALA A 59 51.42 -2.68 25.47
C ALA A 59 52.27 -3.19 24.29
N ALA A 60 51.65 -3.94 23.38
CA ALA A 60 52.16 -4.13 22.03
C ALA A 60 51.59 -3.02 21.13
N PHE A 61 52.46 -2.18 20.57
CA PHE A 61 52.11 -1.20 19.56
C PHE A 61 51.91 -1.92 18.21
N VAL A 62 50.69 -1.92 17.69
CA VAL A 62 50.42 -2.12 16.26
C VAL A 62 50.25 -0.73 15.65
N THR A 63 51.18 -0.35 14.79
CA THR A 63 51.08 0.84 13.94
C THR A 63 49.95 0.65 12.92
N ALA A 64 48.76 1.17 13.22
CA ALA A 64 47.71 1.37 12.24
C ALA A 64 47.93 2.72 11.55
N ALA A 65 48.08 2.69 10.22
CA ALA A 65 48.07 3.88 9.39
C ALA A 65 46.80 4.71 9.64
N GLY A 66 46.97 6.01 9.86
CA GLY A 66 45.89 6.93 10.19
C GLY A 66 44.87 7.03 9.06
N VAL A 67 43.66 6.53 9.32
CA VAL A 67 42.44 6.97 8.63
C VAL A 67 41.79 8.01 9.52
N THR A 68 41.91 9.28 9.15
CA THR A 68 41.10 10.35 9.75
C THR A 68 39.66 10.18 9.32
N VAL A 69 38.81 9.67 10.21
CA VAL A 69 37.35 9.70 10.01
C VAL A 69 36.88 11.11 10.35
N SER A 70 36.66 11.93 9.32
CA SER A 70 35.94 13.19 9.47
C SER A 70 34.47 12.87 9.75
N LEU A 71 34.03 13.03 11.00
CA LEU A 71 32.62 13.04 11.36
C LEU A 71 32.01 14.34 10.83
N THR A 72 31.42 14.31 9.64
CA THR A 72 30.50 15.35 9.20
C THR A 72 29.21 15.18 10.00
N SER A 73 28.94 16.09 10.93
CA SER A 73 27.60 16.25 11.51
C SER A 73 26.63 16.59 10.37
N ALA A 74 25.80 15.63 9.98
CA ALA A 74 24.66 15.91 9.12
C ALA A 74 23.72 16.86 9.87
N SER A 75 23.53 18.07 9.33
CA SER A 75 22.40 18.90 9.74
C SER A 75 21.11 18.10 9.50
N PRO A 76 20.12 18.11 10.43
CA PRO A 76 18.84 17.50 10.15
C PRO A 76 18.28 18.11 8.85
N ALA A 77 17.85 17.25 7.93
CA ALA A 77 17.12 17.68 6.75
C ALA A 77 15.95 18.54 7.22
N ALA A 78 15.87 19.79 6.74
CA ALA A 78 14.69 20.61 6.95
C ALA A 78 13.49 19.84 6.40
N ALA A 79 12.44 19.68 7.21
CA ALA A 79 11.22 19.03 6.77
C ALA A 79 10.67 19.78 5.55
N ALA A 80 10.32 19.05 4.50
CA ALA A 80 9.80 19.63 3.28
C ALA A 80 8.44 20.29 3.56
N THR A 81 8.35 21.60 3.31
CA THR A 81 7.08 22.35 3.37
C THR A 81 6.33 22.24 2.04
N THR A 82 5.01 22.24 2.08
CA THR A 82 4.11 22.18 0.92
C THR A 82 3.10 23.31 0.94
N GLN A 83 2.59 23.70 -0.22
CA GLN A 83 1.41 24.56 -0.29
C GLN A 83 0.15 23.68 -0.32
N LEU A 84 -0.89 24.11 0.38
CA LEU A 84 -2.20 23.44 0.36
C LEU A 84 -3.11 24.19 -0.61
N VAL A 85 -3.36 23.62 -1.78
CA VAL A 85 -4.15 24.23 -2.87
C VAL A 85 -5.60 23.76 -2.81
N GLY A 86 -6.54 24.69 -2.62
CA GLY A 86 -7.97 24.39 -2.62
C GLY A 86 -8.43 23.89 -3.99
N ALA A 87 -9.00 22.69 -4.08
CA ALA A 87 -9.41 22.08 -5.35
C ALA A 87 -10.53 22.85 -6.05
N GLY A 88 -11.37 23.57 -5.30
CA GLY A 88 -12.44 24.41 -5.85
C GLY A 88 -11.94 25.71 -6.51
N SER A 89 -10.81 26.26 -6.09
CA SER A 89 -10.34 27.59 -6.50
C SER A 89 -8.98 27.58 -7.22
N GLY A 90 -8.18 26.53 -7.04
CA GLY A 90 -6.78 26.50 -7.48
C GLY A 90 -5.86 27.43 -6.67
N ARG A 91 -6.34 27.98 -5.55
CA ARG A 91 -5.62 28.93 -4.69
C ARG A 91 -5.10 28.26 -3.43
N CYS A 92 -4.04 28.81 -2.87
CA CYS A 92 -3.34 28.26 -1.73
C CYS A 92 -3.97 28.72 -0.41
N LEU A 93 -3.96 27.86 0.60
CA LEU A 93 -4.15 28.22 2.00
C LEU A 93 -3.08 29.25 2.36
N ASP A 94 -3.51 30.37 2.93
CA ASP A 94 -2.69 31.56 3.10
C ASP A 94 -2.98 32.21 4.45
N VAL A 95 -1.93 32.60 5.18
CA VAL A 95 -2.08 33.47 6.35
C VAL A 95 -2.29 34.90 5.88
N THR A 96 -3.49 35.45 6.13
CA THR A 96 -3.91 36.77 5.64
C THR A 96 -2.83 37.83 5.82
N GLY A 97 -2.42 38.43 4.70
CA GLY A 97 -1.46 39.54 4.68
C GLY A 97 0.01 39.15 4.88
N ASN A 98 0.34 37.85 4.89
CA ASN A 98 1.70 37.35 5.11
C ASN A 98 2.36 37.94 6.38
N VAL A 99 1.58 38.01 7.47
CA VAL A 99 2.04 38.55 8.75
C VAL A 99 2.15 37.46 9.81
N ASP A 100 3.31 37.39 10.45
CA ASP A 100 3.58 36.46 11.55
C ASP A 100 3.03 36.96 12.91
N THR A 101 1.77 37.41 12.91
CA THR A 101 1.04 37.85 14.11
C THR A 101 0.14 36.73 14.60
N LEU A 102 0.16 36.44 15.90
CA LEU A 102 -0.71 35.42 16.49
C LEU A 102 -2.18 35.84 16.35
N GLY A 103 -3.02 34.90 15.92
CA GLY A 103 -4.43 35.16 15.65
C GLY A 103 -4.72 35.68 14.22
N SER A 104 -3.70 35.79 13.36
CA SER A 104 -3.93 36.12 11.95
C SER A 104 -4.79 35.04 11.28
N PRO A 105 -5.92 35.41 10.65
CA PRO A 105 -6.84 34.45 10.07
C PRO A 105 -6.27 33.79 8.81
N MET A 106 -6.82 32.62 8.49
CA MET A 106 -6.55 31.93 7.24
C MET A 106 -7.49 32.39 6.12
N GLU A 107 -6.97 32.46 4.91
CA GLU A 107 -7.70 32.71 3.68
C GLU A 107 -7.18 31.85 2.53
N ILE A 108 -7.84 31.94 1.37
CA ILE A 108 -7.25 31.49 0.12
C ILE A 108 -6.67 32.67 -0.66
N TRP A 109 -5.48 32.47 -1.23
CA TRP A 109 -4.82 33.46 -2.08
C TRP A 109 -4.10 32.77 -3.23
N ASP A 110 -3.87 33.49 -4.34
CA ASP A 110 -3.08 32.99 -5.46
C ASP A 110 -1.74 32.42 -4.96
N CYS A 111 -1.41 31.22 -5.41
CA CYS A 111 -0.22 30.51 -4.99
C CYS A 111 1.04 31.28 -5.40
N ASN A 112 1.83 31.71 -4.43
CA ASN A 112 3.01 32.56 -4.65
C ASN A 112 4.29 32.00 -3.98
N GLY A 113 4.17 30.90 -3.24
CA GLY A 113 5.30 30.19 -2.63
C GLY A 113 5.90 30.87 -1.41
N GLN A 114 5.33 31.98 -0.93
CA GLN A 114 5.83 32.69 0.25
C GLN A 114 5.58 31.91 1.54
N ALA A 115 6.32 32.26 2.60
CA ALA A 115 6.35 31.51 3.86
C ALA A 115 4.96 31.34 4.53
N ASN A 116 4.02 32.26 4.30
CA ASN A 116 2.63 32.20 4.77
C ASN A 116 1.73 31.19 4.02
N GLN A 117 2.22 30.61 2.93
CA GLN A 117 1.54 29.54 2.17
C GLN A 117 2.27 28.20 2.28
N GLN A 118 3.39 28.16 3.00
CA GLN A 118 4.18 26.95 3.20
C GLN A 118 3.75 26.25 4.49
N PHE A 119 3.36 24.99 4.40
CA PHE A 119 2.90 24.16 5.50
C PHE A 119 3.69 22.86 5.60
N GLU A 120 4.13 22.52 6.80
CA GLU A 120 4.74 21.25 7.15
C GLU A 120 3.73 20.43 7.96
N LEU A 121 3.39 19.22 7.52
CA LEU A 121 2.67 18.27 8.37
C LEU A 121 3.68 17.51 9.24
N THR A 122 3.61 17.70 10.55
CA THR A 122 4.46 16.99 11.50
C THR A 122 3.89 15.62 11.86
N SER A 123 4.75 14.70 12.34
CA SER A 123 4.32 13.42 12.90
C SER A 123 3.40 13.55 14.12
N ALA A 124 3.40 14.72 14.77
CA ALA A 124 2.50 15.06 15.86
C ALA A 124 1.12 15.56 15.37
N GLY A 125 0.85 15.56 14.05
CA GLY A 125 -0.40 15.99 13.45
C GLY A 125 -0.57 17.51 13.35
N GLU A 126 0.49 18.30 13.49
CA GLU A 126 0.41 19.77 13.34
C GLU A 126 0.71 20.18 11.90
N LEU A 127 -0.06 21.13 11.37
CA LEU A 127 0.28 21.85 10.13
C LEU A 127 1.00 23.14 10.51
N ARG A 128 2.30 23.20 10.25
CA ARG A 128 3.15 24.33 10.66
C ARG A 128 3.53 25.22 9.50
N THR A 129 3.43 26.53 9.68
CA THR A 129 3.79 27.55 8.69
C THR A 129 4.86 28.50 9.23
N PHE A 130 5.34 29.45 8.41
CA PHE A 130 6.49 30.32 8.73
C PHE A 130 7.70 29.53 9.23
N ASN A 131 8.17 28.57 8.41
CA ASN A 131 9.31 27.71 8.71
C ASN A 131 9.19 26.94 10.04
N GLY A 132 7.98 26.42 10.32
CA GLY A 132 7.73 25.59 11.49
C GLY A 132 7.46 26.35 12.79
N THR A 133 7.39 27.70 12.75
CA THR A 133 7.26 28.52 13.96
C THR A 133 5.82 28.83 14.37
N ARG A 134 4.86 28.60 13.47
CA ARG A 134 3.42 28.80 13.71
C ARG A 134 2.64 27.55 13.36
N CYS A 135 1.55 27.31 14.08
CA CYS A 135 0.67 26.18 13.84
C CYS A 135 -0.68 26.69 13.33
N LEU A 136 -1.26 25.98 12.36
CA LEU A 136 -2.67 26.11 11.99
C LEU A 136 -3.53 25.75 13.20
N ASP A 137 -4.43 26.65 13.59
CA ASP A 137 -5.15 26.59 14.86
C ASP A 137 -6.65 26.78 14.62
N ALA A 138 -7.47 25.94 15.26
CA ALA A 138 -8.90 26.19 15.35
C ALA A 138 -9.16 27.18 16.49
N TYR A 139 -9.55 28.41 16.11
CA TYR A 139 -9.58 29.57 16.99
C TYR A 139 -10.25 29.29 18.33
N ASN A 140 -9.55 29.66 19.41
CA ASN A 140 -10.02 29.54 20.79
C ASN A 140 -10.50 28.12 21.16
N ASN A 141 -9.86 27.09 20.61
CA ASN A 141 -10.20 25.68 20.83
C ASN A 141 -11.68 25.39 20.47
N GLY A 142 -12.19 26.05 19.43
CA GLY A 142 -13.56 25.92 18.97
C GLY A 142 -13.78 24.62 18.20
N THR A 143 -14.94 23.99 18.42
CA THR A 143 -15.33 22.73 17.76
C THR A 143 -16.63 22.83 16.96
N ALA A 144 -17.20 24.03 16.85
CA ALA A 144 -18.47 24.25 16.15
C ALA A 144 -18.23 24.59 14.67
N ALA A 145 -19.18 24.25 13.80
CA ALA A 145 -19.18 24.72 12.41
C ALA A 145 -19.23 26.26 12.39
N GLY A 146 -18.39 26.87 11.54
CA GLY A 146 -18.16 28.31 11.48
C GLY A 146 -17.03 28.81 12.39
N THR A 147 -16.37 27.93 13.16
CA THR A 147 -15.16 28.32 13.92
C THR A 147 -14.07 28.77 12.94
N ALA A 148 -13.52 29.97 13.14
CA ALA A 148 -12.44 30.48 12.31
C ALA A 148 -11.16 29.64 12.47
N VAL A 149 -10.35 29.58 11.42
CA VAL A 149 -9.01 29.00 11.48
C VAL A 149 -7.99 30.13 11.36
N ASP A 150 -6.97 30.10 12.22
CA ASP A 150 -5.92 31.11 12.32
C ASP A 150 -4.54 30.47 12.51
N ILE A 151 -3.52 31.30 12.68
CA ILE A 151 -2.21 30.84 13.16
C ILE A 151 -1.99 31.17 14.63
N TRP A 152 -1.41 30.23 15.36
CA TRP A 152 -1.03 30.43 16.76
C TRP A 152 0.36 29.86 17.07
N SER A 153 0.84 30.13 18.28
CA SER A 153 2.05 29.49 18.80
C SER A 153 1.81 27.99 18.91
N CYS A 154 2.71 27.19 18.34
CA CYS A 154 2.66 25.73 18.45
C CYS A 154 2.77 25.31 19.91
N ASN A 155 1.71 24.73 20.46
CA ASN A 155 1.60 24.41 21.89
C ASN A 155 1.17 22.95 22.14
N GLY A 156 1.01 22.15 21.08
CA GLY A 156 0.68 20.73 21.16
C GLY A 156 -0.77 20.42 21.53
N GLN A 157 -1.64 21.44 21.65
CA GLN A 157 -3.06 21.24 21.98
C GLN A 157 -3.83 20.60 20.81
N GLN A 158 -4.99 20.03 21.14
CA GLN A 158 -5.80 19.24 20.21
C GLN A 158 -6.42 20.07 19.08
N ASN A 159 -6.67 21.37 19.30
CA ASN A 159 -7.15 22.30 18.29
C ASN A 159 -6.10 22.67 17.22
N GLN A 160 -4.85 22.25 17.40
CA GLN A 160 -3.76 22.38 16.41
C GLN A 160 -3.44 21.06 15.71
N LYS A 161 -4.27 20.03 15.93
CA LYS A 161 -4.08 18.69 15.37
C LYS A 161 -5.01 18.49 14.19
N TRP A 162 -4.43 18.09 13.08
CA TRP A 162 -5.06 17.96 11.78
C TRP A 162 -4.77 16.59 11.19
N ARG A 163 -5.75 16.03 10.51
CA ARG A 163 -5.63 14.78 9.77
C ARG A 163 -5.84 15.07 8.29
N MET A 164 -4.82 14.77 7.48
CA MET A 164 -4.93 14.75 6.03
C MET A 164 -5.60 13.44 5.62
N ASN A 165 -6.67 13.49 4.86
CA ASN A 165 -7.40 12.31 4.39
C ASN A 165 -7.08 12.02 2.92
N SER A 166 -7.16 10.74 2.54
CA SER A 166 -6.91 10.26 1.17
C SER A 166 -7.83 10.89 0.13
N ASP A 167 -9.01 11.34 0.54
CA ASP A 167 -9.97 12.05 -0.29
C ASP A 167 -9.66 13.55 -0.48
N GLY A 168 -8.50 14.01 0.02
CA GLY A 168 -8.04 15.40 -0.06
C GLY A 168 -8.67 16.33 0.97
N SER A 169 -9.53 15.86 1.87
CA SER A 169 -10.00 16.70 2.99
C SER A 169 -8.95 16.81 4.09
N ILE A 170 -8.98 17.93 4.83
CA ILE A 170 -8.19 18.12 6.05
C ILE A 170 -9.17 18.26 7.21
N THR A 171 -9.12 17.37 8.20
CA THR A 171 -10.02 17.40 9.35
C THR A 171 -9.32 17.80 10.63
N GLY A 172 -9.95 18.66 11.43
CA GLY A 172 -9.49 18.96 12.77
C GLY A 172 -9.71 17.74 13.67
N VAL A 173 -8.65 17.23 14.31
CA VAL A 173 -8.71 16.01 15.15
C VAL A 173 -9.64 16.22 16.34
N GLN A 174 -9.68 17.42 16.92
CA GLN A 174 -10.57 17.74 18.04
C GLN A 174 -12.03 17.85 17.63
N SER A 175 -12.32 18.51 16.50
CA SER A 175 -13.68 18.86 16.08
C SER A 175 -14.34 17.79 15.20
N GLY A 176 -13.54 17.00 14.48
CA GLY A 176 -14.00 16.14 13.39
C GLY A 176 -14.51 16.90 12.16
N LEU A 177 -14.34 18.23 12.12
CA LEU A 177 -14.81 19.11 11.05
C LEU A 177 -13.71 19.35 10.01
N CYS A 178 -14.14 19.68 8.79
CA CYS A 178 -13.26 19.90 7.66
C CYS A 178 -12.76 21.35 7.60
N LEU A 179 -11.53 21.54 7.14
CA LEU A 179 -10.97 22.81 6.71
C LEU A 179 -11.68 23.24 5.42
N ASP A 180 -12.48 24.29 5.50
CA ASP A 180 -13.47 24.68 4.49
C ASP A 180 -13.23 26.12 4.03
N VAL A 181 -13.23 26.33 2.71
CA VAL A 181 -13.28 27.67 2.12
C VAL A 181 -14.70 28.20 2.17
N ASP A 182 -14.89 29.28 2.93
CA ASP A 182 -16.20 29.82 3.30
C ASP A 182 -17.09 30.06 2.07
N HIS A 183 -18.34 29.58 2.16
CA HIS A 183 -19.35 29.63 1.09
C HIS A 183 -18.89 29.11 -0.27
N ALA A 184 -17.88 28.23 -0.32
CA ALA A 184 -17.23 27.79 -1.54
C ALA A 184 -16.73 28.94 -2.44
N GLY A 185 -16.37 30.07 -1.83
CA GLY A 185 -15.84 31.22 -2.53
C GLY A 185 -14.52 30.89 -3.24
N THR A 186 -14.30 31.47 -4.40
CA THR A 186 -13.10 31.22 -5.22
C THR A 186 -12.16 32.41 -5.32
N ALA A 187 -12.56 33.58 -4.82
CA ALA A 187 -11.77 34.81 -4.91
C ALA A 187 -10.67 34.87 -3.83
N ASN A 188 -9.57 35.57 -4.15
CA ASN A 188 -8.54 35.92 -3.16
C ASN A 188 -9.16 36.62 -1.94
N GLY A 189 -8.71 36.23 -0.75
CA GLY A 189 -9.20 36.78 0.52
C GLY A 189 -10.46 36.10 1.06
N THR A 190 -11.01 35.08 0.37
CA THR A 190 -12.08 34.25 0.94
C THR A 190 -11.54 33.50 2.15
N LYS A 191 -12.26 33.55 3.28
CA LYS A 191 -11.80 33.00 4.55
C LYS A 191 -11.89 31.48 4.61
N VAL A 192 -11.05 30.90 5.45
CA VAL A 192 -11.05 29.47 5.75
C VAL A 192 -11.52 29.24 7.18
N LEU A 193 -12.44 28.29 7.36
CA LEU A 193 -13.10 27.98 8.63
C LEU A 193 -13.28 26.48 8.82
N LEU A 194 -13.74 26.06 10.00
CA LEU A 194 -14.20 24.70 10.23
C LEU A 194 -15.66 24.53 9.81
N TRP A 195 -15.96 23.53 8.99
CA TRP A 195 -17.33 23.21 8.59
C TRP A 195 -17.63 21.72 8.58
N THR A 196 -18.92 21.38 8.60
CA THR A 196 -19.37 19.99 8.44
C THR A 196 -18.85 19.44 7.13
N CYS A 197 -18.10 18.34 7.21
CA CYS A 197 -17.59 17.64 6.04
C CYS A 197 -18.75 17.18 5.16
N ASN A 198 -18.79 17.66 3.92
CA ASN A 198 -19.88 17.42 2.96
C ASN A 198 -19.36 16.95 1.58
N GLY A 199 -18.04 16.78 1.45
CA GLY A 199 -17.39 16.20 0.28
C GLY A 199 -17.25 17.14 -0.93
N GLN A 200 -17.68 18.40 -0.81
CA GLN A 200 -17.57 19.40 -1.88
C GLN A 200 -16.12 19.87 -2.08
N THR A 201 -15.84 20.44 -3.25
CA THR A 201 -14.49 20.84 -3.68
C THR A 201 -13.87 21.97 -2.85
N ASN A 202 -14.68 22.77 -2.14
CA ASN A 202 -14.21 23.81 -1.22
C ASN A 202 -13.66 23.25 0.11
N GLN A 203 -13.77 21.93 0.33
CA GLN A 203 -13.19 21.21 1.46
C GLN A 203 -12.05 20.27 1.04
N ARG A 204 -11.57 20.40 -0.20
CA ARG A 204 -10.52 19.57 -0.80
C ARG A 204 -9.25 20.38 -0.99
N TRP A 205 -8.12 19.84 -0.57
CA TRP A 205 -6.82 20.48 -0.57
C TRP A 205 -5.79 19.54 -1.19
N ASN A 206 -5.15 19.99 -2.26
CA ASN A 206 -4.04 19.30 -2.90
C ASN A 206 -2.73 19.86 -2.35
N SER A 207 -1.81 19.01 -1.91
CA SER A 207 -0.45 19.45 -1.58
C SER A 207 0.33 19.70 -2.88
N SER A 208 0.61 20.96 -3.22
CA SER A 208 1.58 21.30 -4.26
C SER A 208 2.87 21.76 -3.60
N GLY A 209 3.98 21.04 -3.79
CA GLY A 209 5.29 21.48 -3.29
C GLY A 209 5.57 22.92 -3.73
N GLY A 210 5.77 23.82 -2.75
CA GLY A 210 6.07 25.21 -3.02
C GLY A 210 7.39 25.35 -3.78
N GLY A 211 7.35 26.02 -4.92
CA GLY A 211 8.46 26.05 -5.87
C GLY A 211 9.78 26.55 -5.30
N THR A 212 10.76 25.64 -5.19
CA THR A 212 12.11 25.80 -5.73
C THR A 212 12.63 24.41 -6.13
N THR A 213 12.82 24.18 -7.42
CA THR A 213 13.19 22.91 -8.10
C THR A 213 12.21 21.74 -7.96
N GLY A 214 11.61 21.34 -9.08
CA GLY A 214 10.88 20.07 -9.20
C GLY A 214 11.71 18.88 -8.75
N SER A 215 11.06 17.82 -8.28
CA SER A 215 11.76 16.58 -7.96
C SER A 215 12.31 15.96 -9.25
N THR A 216 13.44 15.26 -9.14
CA THR A 216 14.05 14.57 -10.29
C THR A 216 14.07 13.07 -10.02
N LEU A 217 13.21 12.33 -10.71
CA LEU A 217 13.29 10.87 -10.78
C LEU A 217 14.46 10.48 -11.69
N VAL A 218 15.34 9.59 -11.23
CA VAL A 218 16.56 9.23 -11.98
C VAL A 218 16.48 7.78 -12.43
N VAL A 219 16.67 7.55 -13.73
CA VAL A 219 16.80 6.23 -14.34
C VAL A 219 18.23 6.06 -14.84
N ASP A 220 18.89 4.97 -14.47
CA ASP A 220 20.19 4.58 -15.01
C ASP A 220 20.00 3.38 -15.95
N ALA A 221 19.92 3.65 -17.25
CA ALA A 221 19.65 2.64 -18.27
C ALA A 221 20.78 1.61 -18.45
N ALA A 222 21.98 1.90 -17.93
CA ALA A 222 23.11 0.97 -17.98
C ALA A 222 23.15 0.02 -16.77
N SER A 223 22.49 0.39 -15.66
CA SER A 223 22.44 -0.41 -14.44
C SER A 223 21.28 -1.41 -14.48
N VAL A 224 21.51 -2.59 -15.03
CA VAL A 224 20.55 -3.70 -15.03
C VAL A 224 20.26 -4.16 -13.59
N VAL A 225 18.98 -4.23 -13.25
CA VAL A 225 18.48 -4.88 -12.03
C VAL A 225 18.24 -6.36 -12.30
N ARG A 226 17.42 -6.67 -13.32
CA ARG A 226 17.03 -8.04 -13.70
C ARG A 226 16.31 -8.08 -15.05
N PRO A 227 16.13 -9.26 -15.67
CA PRO A 227 15.25 -9.41 -16.83
C PRO A 227 13.80 -9.01 -16.50
N VAL A 228 13.08 -8.47 -17.47
CA VAL A 228 11.65 -8.15 -17.29
C VAL A 228 10.84 -9.44 -17.16
N THR A 229 10.28 -9.66 -15.97
CA THR A 229 9.32 -10.74 -15.67
C THR A 229 7.96 -10.22 -15.20
N ARG A 230 7.83 -8.91 -14.94
CA ARG A 230 6.56 -8.23 -14.59
C ARG A 230 5.99 -8.72 -13.27
N VAL A 231 6.82 -8.75 -12.22
CA VAL A 231 6.49 -9.55 -11.03
C VAL A 231 5.20 -9.15 -10.34
N GLY A 232 4.93 -7.84 -10.23
CA GLY A 232 3.69 -7.36 -9.64
C GLY A 232 2.46 -7.36 -10.55
N SER A 233 2.56 -7.86 -11.79
CA SER A 233 1.40 -8.06 -12.67
C SER A 233 0.67 -9.35 -12.30
N GLY A 234 0.03 -9.38 -11.13
CA GLY A 234 -0.73 -10.54 -10.69
C GLY A 234 -2.06 -10.17 -10.03
N THR A 235 -2.91 -11.17 -9.83
CA THR A 235 -4.28 -10.99 -9.31
C THR A 235 -4.73 -12.14 -8.43
N LEU A 236 -5.28 -11.85 -7.25
CA LEU A 236 -6.07 -12.79 -6.44
C LEU A 236 -7.51 -12.86 -6.95
N ASP A 237 -8.00 -14.06 -7.29
CA ASP A 237 -9.34 -14.32 -7.85
C ASP A 237 -9.71 -13.40 -9.04
N GLY A 238 -8.68 -13.00 -9.80
CA GLY A 238 -8.83 -12.05 -10.90
C GLY A 238 -9.73 -12.59 -12.02
N LEU A 239 -9.72 -13.91 -12.21
CA LEU A 239 -10.67 -14.64 -13.07
C LEU A 239 -11.78 -15.22 -12.19
N LYS A 240 -13.03 -14.82 -12.46
CA LYS A 240 -14.21 -15.33 -11.78
C LYS A 240 -14.62 -16.72 -12.27
N ASP A 241 -14.55 -16.90 -13.58
CA ASP A 241 -14.96 -18.10 -14.30
C ASP A 241 -14.13 -18.25 -15.58
N ALA A 242 -14.42 -19.28 -16.37
CA ALA A 242 -13.67 -19.58 -17.60
C ALA A 242 -13.62 -18.43 -18.61
N THR A 243 -14.50 -17.43 -18.51
CA THR A 243 -14.68 -16.38 -19.52
C THR A 243 -14.61 -14.95 -18.96
N THR A 244 -14.50 -14.77 -17.65
CA THR A 244 -14.66 -13.47 -16.99
C THR A 244 -13.46 -13.14 -16.09
N PRO A 245 -12.69 -12.10 -16.39
CA PRO A 245 -12.67 -11.34 -17.65
C PRO A 245 -12.25 -12.19 -18.86
N SER A 246 -12.49 -11.68 -20.07
CA SER A 246 -12.08 -12.38 -21.28
C SER A 246 -10.54 -12.41 -21.42
N ALA A 247 -10.01 -13.49 -22.00
CA ALA A 247 -8.58 -13.58 -22.30
C ALA A 247 -8.10 -12.37 -23.14
N SER A 248 -8.91 -11.90 -24.08
CA SER A 248 -8.56 -10.78 -24.98
C SER A 248 -8.33 -9.46 -24.27
N ILE A 249 -9.04 -9.17 -23.17
CA ILE A 249 -8.84 -7.94 -22.40
C ILE A 249 -7.67 -8.09 -21.43
N LEU A 250 -7.31 -9.31 -21.02
CA LEU A 250 -6.20 -9.55 -20.10
C LEU A 250 -4.86 -9.75 -20.81
N GLN A 251 -4.87 -10.22 -22.06
CA GLN A 251 -3.64 -10.50 -22.82
C GLN A 251 -2.67 -9.31 -22.89
N PRO A 252 -3.11 -8.05 -23.08
CA PRO A 252 -2.21 -6.89 -23.10
C PRO A 252 -1.57 -6.58 -21.74
N LEU A 253 -2.07 -7.12 -20.64
CA LEU A 253 -1.51 -6.88 -19.30
C LEU A 253 -0.28 -7.75 -19.02
N HIS A 254 -0.10 -8.83 -19.78
CA HIS A 254 0.99 -9.80 -19.58
C HIS A 254 1.08 -10.24 -18.11
N LEU A 255 -0.05 -10.69 -17.55
CA LEU A 255 -0.11 -11.16 -16.17
C LEU A 255 0.92 -12.28 -15.94
N ASN A 256 1.70 -12.14 -14.88
CA ASN A 256 2.74 -13.07 -14.46
C ASN A 256 2.12 -14.22 -13.66
N GLN A 257 1.33 -13.89 -12.63
CA GLN A 257 0.83 -14.84 -11.64
C GLN A 257 -0.65 -14.58 -11.32
N LEU A 258 -1.44 -15.64 -11.24
CA LEU A 258 -2.77 -15.64 -10.66
C LEU A 258 -2.75 -16.42 -9.35
N ARG A 259 -3.44 -15.91 -8.33
CA ARG A 259 -3.78 -16.69 -7.14
C ARG A 259 -5.27 -17.01 -7.21
N GLN A 260 -5.63 -18.29 -7.19
CA GLN A 260 -6.98 -18.75 -7.49
C GLN A 260 -7.45 -19.79 -6.48
N ALA A 261 -8.75 -19.76 -6.18
CA ALA A 261 -9.41 -20.76 -5.36
C ALA A 261 -9.19 -22.19 -5.91
N PRO A 262 -9.23 -23.22 -5.06
CA PRO A 262 -8.84 -24.55 -5.46
C PRO A 262 -9.98 -25.28 -6.17
N PRO A 263 -9.68 -26.41 -6.86
CA PRO A 263 -10.72 -27.22 -7.47
C PRO A 263 -11.77 -27.69 -6.47
N GLY A 264 -13.04 -27.45 -6.79
CA GLY A 264 -14.16 -27.76 -5.91
C GLY A 264 -14.43 -26.72 -4.82
N THR A 265 -13.87 -25.50 -4.98
CA THR A 265 -14.07 -24.35 -4.09
C THR A 265 -15.53 -24.19 -3.64
N GLN A 266 -15.70 -23.92 -2.35
CA GLN A 266 -16.98 -23.49 -1.77
C GLN A 266 -16.94 -22.03 -1.34
N HIS A 267 -15.78 -21.38 -1.42
CA HIS A 267 -15.59 -20.01 -0.96
C HIS A 267 -16.37 -19.04 -1.84
N ARG A 268 -17.05 -18.09 -1.17
CA ARG A 268 -17.88 -17.05 -1.78
C ARG A 268 -17.29 -15.69 -1.44
N PRO A 269 -16.26 -15.24 -2.17
CA PRO A 269 -15.52 -14.06 -1.79
C PRO A 269 -16.37 -12.79 -1.98
N ASN A 270 -16.22 -11.84 -1.05
CA ASN A 270 -16.83 -10.50 -1.08
C ASN A 270 -18.31 -10.42 -1.49
N GLY A 271 -19.13 -11.32 -0.94
CA GLY A 271 -20.58 -11.32 -1.16
C GLY A 271 -21.02 -11.92 -2.49
N SER A 272 -20.13 -12.62 -3.21
CA SER A 272 -20.50 -13.41 -4.37
C SER A 272 -21.62 -14.41 -4.01
N PRO A 273 -22.71 -14.50 -4.79
CA PRO A 273 -23.81 -15.43 -4.50
C PRO A 273 -23.42 -16.90 -4.72
N VAL A 274 -22.34 -17.15 -5.47
CA VAL A 274 -21.84 -18.48 -5.84
C VAL A 274 -20.33 -18.55 -5.69
N PRO A 275 -19.75 -19.75 -5.52
CA PRO A 275 -18.30 -19.92 -5.60
C PRO A 275 -17.76 -19.52 -6.97
N VAL A 276 -16.56 -18.94 -6.98
CA VAL A 276 -15.88 -18.41 -8.17
C VAL A 276 -14.39 -18.71 -8.06
N GLY A 277 -13.64 -18.51 -9.15
CA GLY A 277 -12.18 -18.59 -9.12
C GLY A 277 -11.59 -20.00 -9.10
N ASP A 278 -12.39 -21.05 -9.35
CA ASP A 278 -11.87 -22.44 -9.39
C ASP A 278 -10.72 -22.56 -10.40
N ALA A 279 -9.53 -22.89 -9.90
CA ALA A 279 -8.29 -22.97 -10.65
C ALA A 279 -8.42 -23.82 -11.93
N LEU A 280 -9.09 -24.97 -11.88
CA LEU A 280 -9.21 -25.84 -13.07
C LEU A 280 -10.26 -25.36 -14.07
N VAL A 281 -11.23 -24.55 -13.62
CA VAL A 281 -12.21 -23.88 -14.48
C VAL A 281 -11.56 -22.72 -15.23
N VAL A 282 -10.72 -21.94 -14.56
CA VAL A 282 -10.08 -20.75 -15.14
C VAL A 282 -8.78 -21.06 -15.90
N ALA A 283 -8.19 -22.24 -15.68
CA ALA A 283 -6.93 -22.67 -16.27
C ALA A 283 -6.81 -22.43 -17.80
N PRO A 284 -7.81 -22.72 -18.66
CA PRO A 284 -7.70 -22.46 -20.09
C PRO A 284 -7.44 -20.98 -20.42
N THR A 285 -8.12 -20.06 -19.70
CA THR A 285 -7.93 -18.62 -19.87
C THR A 285 -6.59 -18.16 -19.31
N ALA A 286 -6.20 -18.66 -18.14
CA ALA A 286 -4.89 -18.37 -17.54
C ALA A 286 -3.73 -18.80 -18.46
N MET A 287 -3.80 -20.00 -19.04
CA MET A 287 -2.81 -20.47 -20.01
C MET A 287 -2.83 -19.66 -21.31
N ALA A 288 -4.01 -19.26 -21.81
CA ALA A 288 -4.13 -18.47 -23.04
C ALA A 288 -3.47 -17.08 -22.92
N ILE A 289 -3.50 -16.49 -21.73
CA ILE A 289 -2.82 -15.21 -21.44
C ILE A 289 -1.37 -15.38 -20.98
N GLY A 290 -0.91 -16.63 -20.81
CA GLY A 290 0.46 -16.96 -20.42
C GLY A 290 0.77 -16.80 -18.93
N ALA A 291 -0.25 -16.74 -18.06
CA ALA A 291 -0.07 -16.56 -16.62
C ALA A 291 0.13 -17.89 -15.90
N HIS A 292 0.98 -17.88 -14.88
CA HIS A 292 1.09 -18.95 -13.90
C HIS A 292 -0.04 -18.90 -12.86
N MET A 293 -0.20 -19.96 -12.07
CA MET A 293 -1.26 -20.04 -11.07
C MET A 293 -0.82 -20.70 -9.75
N THR A 294 -1.05 -20.01 -8.63
CA THR A 294 -1.02 -20.57 -7.29
C THR A 294 -2.42 -21.05 -6.92
N VAL A 295 -2.52 -22.26 -6.35
CA VAL A 295 -3.77 -22.81 -5.83
C VAL A 295 -3.90 -22.45 -4.34
N ASN A 296 -4.76 -21.49 -4.00
CA ASN A 296 -5.08 -21.12 -2.62
C ASN A 296 -5.99 -22.19 -2.00
N MET A 297 -5.45 -23.11 -1.20
CA MET A 297 -6.22 -24.27 -0.73
C MET A 297 -7.27 -23.90 0.33
N ALA A 298 -7.07 -22.82 1.08
CA ALA A 298 -7.98 -22.42 2.16
C ALA A 298 -9.39 -22.13 1.65
N ASP A 299 -9.50 -21.58 0.44
CA ASP A 299 -10.76 -21.24 -0.22
C ASP A 299 -11.55 -22.47 -0.71
N TYR A 300 -11.06 -23.69 -0.44
CA TYR A 300 -11.95 -24.85 -0.47
C TYR A 300 -13.09 -24.71 0.55
N LEU A 301 -12.84 -23.99 1.66
CA LEU A 301 -13.78 -23.77 2.75
C LEU A 301 -14.57 -22.47 2.52
N ASP A 302 -15.86 -22.53 2.82
CA ASP A 302 -16.70 -21.33 2.86
C ASP A 302 -16.47 -20.54 4.16
N GLY A 303 -16.83 -19.27 4.14
CA GLY A 303 -16.66 -18.32 5.25
C GLY A 303 -15.26 -17.70 5.34
N PHE A 304 -15.18 -16.60 6.10
CA PHE A 304 -13.94 -15.89 6.39
C PHE A 304 -14.06 -15.22 7.78
N PRO A 305 -13.41 -15.73 8.85
CA PRO A 305 -12.52 -16.90 8.88
C PRO A 305 -13.17 -18.20 8.38
N TYR A 306 -12.35 -19.08 7.83
CA TYR A 306 -12.77 -20.34 7.22
C TYR A 306 -13.49 -21.28 8.21
N VAL A 307 -14.59 -21.90 7.78
CA VAL A 307 -15.33 -22.86 8.61
C VAL A 307 -14.55 -24.18 8.71
N TRP A 308 -13.85 -24.37 9.84
CA TRP A 308 -13.01 -25.55 10.06
C TRP A 308 -13.81 -26.87 10.14
N PRO A 309 -13.52 -27.85 9.27
CA PRO A 309 -14.30 -29.09 9.21
C PRO A 309 -13.73 -30.22 10.08
N GLY A 310 -12.65 -29.95 10.82
CA GLY A 310 -11.86 -30.98 11.52
C GLY A 310 -10.84 -31.66 10.61
N TRP A 311 -9.81 -32.23 11.23
CA TRP A 311 -8.63 -32.76 10.53
C TRP A 311 -8.91 -33.88 9.52
N THR A 312 -9.81 -34.82 9.84
CA THR A 312 -10.15 -35.93 8.94
C THR A 312 -10.75 -35.41 7.64
N SER A 313 -11.73 -34.52 7.76
CA SER A 313 -12.39 -33.88 6.62
C SER A 313 -11.44 -32.97 5.84
N TRP A 314 -10.62 -32.19 6.55
CA TRP A 314 -9.66 -31.28 5.91
C TRP A 314 -8.63 -32.02 5.06
N LEU A 315 -8.03 -33.10 5.58
CA LEU A 315 -7.09 -33.89 4.78
C LEU A 315 -7.75 -34.61 3.59
N ALA A 316 -9.00 -35.04 3.72
CA ALA A 316 -9.76 -35.59 2.60
C ALA A 316 -10.02 -34.52 1.51
N ASN A 317 -10.26 -33.26 1.92
CA ASN A 317 -10.38 -32.15 0.99
C ASN A 317 -9.04 -31.86 0.28
N VAL A 318 -7.91 -31.88 1.01
CA VAL A 318 -6.55 -31.78 0.43
C VAL A 318 -6.30 -32.86 -0.63
N ASP A 319 -6.71 -34.11 -0.35
CA ASP A 319 -6.61 -35.21 -1.32
C ASP A 319 -7.50 -34.99 -2.54
N SER A 320 -8.71 -34.45 -2.34
CA SER A 320 -9.63 -34.11 -3.43
C SER A 320 -9.05 -33.03 -4.35
N MET A 321 -8.56 -31.92 -3.77
CA MET A 321 -7.95 -30.81 -4.52
C MET A 321 -6.73 -31.28 -5.33
N THR A 322 -5.78 -31.93 -4.67
CA THR A 322 -4.53 -32.40 -5.31
C THR A 322 -4.79 -33.52 -6.32
N GLY A 323 -5.75 -34.41 -6.05
CA GLY A 323 -6.19 -35.45 -6.97
C GLY A 323 -6.84 -34.89 -8.23
N ALA A 324 -7.67 -33.84 -8.10
CA ALA A 324 -8.29 -33.15 -9.23
C ALA A 324 -7.24 -32.50 -10.14
N VAL A 325 -6.23 -31.83 -9.56
CA VAL A 325 -5.11 -31.26 -10.34
C VAL A 325 -4.30 -32.36 -11.02
N LYS A 326 -3.95 -33.43 -10.30
CA LYS A 326 -3.23 -34.59 -10.86
C LYS A 326 -3.95 -35.23 -12.05
N ALA A 327 -5.27 -35.23 -12.04
CA ALA A 327 -6.10 -35.77 -13.12
C ALA A 327 -6.15 -34.86 -14.38
N ARG A 328 -5.56 -33.66 -14.32
CA ARG A 328 -5.54 -32.66 -15.39
C ARG A 328 -4.09 -32.33 -15.81
N PRO A 329 -3.34 -33.29 -16.37
CA PRO A 329 -1.96 -33.05 -16.83
C PRO A 329 -1.88 -32.05 -17.99
N ASP A 330 -3.00 -31.70 -18.61
CA ASP A 330 -3.12 -30.64 -19.60
C ASP A 330 -3.02 -29.22 -19.00
N VAL A 331 -3.24 -29.08 -17.68
CA VAL A 331 -3.05 -27.81 -16.96
C VAL A 331 -1.62 -27.72 -16.48
N THR A 332 -0.78 -27.03 -17.25
CA THR A 332 0.68 -26.98 -17.02
C THR A 332 1.17 -25.70 -16.37
N ASN A 333 0.28 -24.77 -16.03
CA ASN A 333 0.63 -23.45 -15.51
C ASN A 333 0.45 -23.30 -13.99
N ILE A 334 -0.08 -24.33 -13.30
CA ILE A 334 -0.05 -24.36 -11.83
C ILE A 334 1.42 -24.51 -11.39
N ASN A 335 1.91 -23.59 -10.57
CA ASN A 335 3.30 -23.55 -10.16
C ASN A 335 3.51 -23.57 -8.63
N ALA A 336 2.44 -23.56 -7.84
CA ALA A 336 2.49 -23.76 -6.40
C ALA A 336 1.13 -24.13 -5.80
N PHE A 337 1.17 -24.81 -4.65
CA PHE A 337 0.04 -24.98 -3.74
C PHE A 337 0.28 -24.17 -2.47
N GLU A 338 -0.74 -23.41 -2.06
CA GLU A 338 -0.72 -22.60 -0.85
C GLU A 338 -1.61 -23.25 0.21
N PRO A 339 -1.05 -23.87 1.26
CA PRO A 339 -1.81 -24.64 2.25
C PRO A 339 -2.87 -23.84 3.03
N TRP A 340 -2.65 -22.55 3.25
CA TRP A 340 -3.54 -21.72 4.07
C TRP A 340 -3.35 -20.23 3.78
N ASN A 341 -4.39 -19.44 4.02
CA ASN A 341 -4.42 -17.99 3.85
C ASN A 341 -4.60 -17.28 5.21
N GLU A 342 -3.78 -16.27 5.51
CA GLU A 342 -3.83 -15.42 6.71
C GLU A 342 -3.92 -16.18 8.06
N PRO A 343 -3.02 -17.16 8.31
CA PRO A 343 -3.11 -18.02 9.50
C PRO A 343 -2.91 -17.28 10.83
N ASP A 344 -2.37 -16.06 10.80
CA ASP A 344 -2.18 -15.21 11.96
C ASP A 344 -3.50 -14.77 12.63
N TRP A 345 -4.64 -14.88 11.92
CA TRP A 345 -5.96 -14.66 12.53
C TRP A 345 -7.07 -15.58 12.01
N THR A 346 -6.95 -16.20 10.83
CA THR A 346 -7.97 -17.12 10.30
C THR A 346 -7.77 -18.57 10.77
N TRP A 347 -6.59 -18.91 11.29
CA TRP A 347 -6.28 -20.29 11.66
C TRP A 347 -7.16 -20.77 12.83
N PRO A 348 -7.87 -21.89 12.68
CA PRO A 348 -8.80 -22.36 13.69
C PRO A 348 -8.07 -22.92 14.90
N SER A 349 -8.34 -22.36 16.08
CA SER A 349 -7.74 -22.82 17.35
C SER A 349 -7.95 -24.32 17.62
N ALA A 350 -9.07 -24.88 17.17
CA ALA A 350 -9.38 -26.31 17.28
C ALA A 350 -8.48 -27.22 16.42
N ALA A 351 -7.74 -26.67 15.44
CA ALA A 351 -6.76 -27.42 14.66
C ALA A 351 -5.42 -27.61 15.38
N GLY A 352 -5.18 -26.89 16.48
CA GLY A 352 -3.88 -26.84 17.16
C GLY A 352 -2.99 -25.73 16.62
N SER A 353 -1.67 -25.85 16.79
CA SER A 353 -0.73 -24.84 16.28
C SER A 353 -0.72 -24.81 14.75
N PHE A 354 -0.53 -23.61 14.17
CA PHE A 354 -0.40 -23.48 12.72
C PHE A 354 0.83 -24.25 12.19
N THR A 355 1.96 -24.24 12.89
CA THR A 355 3.19 -24.90 12.44
C THR A 355 3.06 -26.43 12.35
N ASP A 356 2.33 -27.06 13.27
CA ASP A 356 2.01 -28.49 13.19
C ASP A 356 1.03 -28.77 12.05
N GLY A 357 0.05 -27.89 11.91
CA GLY A 357 -0.94 -27.98 10.84
C GLY A 357 -0.35 -27.84 9.45
N TRP A 358 0.51 -26.85 9.24
CA TRP A 358 1.32 -26.64 8.05
C TRP A 358 2.06 -27.91 7.66
N THR A 359 2.83 -28.46 8.59
CA THR A 359 3.62 -29.69 8.36
C THR A 359 2.73 -30.84 7.91
N ARG A 360 1.58 -31.02 8.57
CA ARG A 360 0.62 -32.07 8.25
C ARG A 360 0.01 -31.90 6.85
N ILE A 361 -0.31 -30.67 6.45
CA ILE A 361 -0.91 -30.37 5.14
C ILE A 361 0.13 -30.54 4.03
N VAL A 362 1.33 -29.99 4.19
CA VAL A 362 2.43 -30.13 3.22
C VAL A 362 2.74 -31.61 2.96
N GLN A 363 2.89 -32.40 4.03
CA GLN A 363 3.10 -33.85 3.89
C GLN A 363 1.94 -34.55 3.20
N GLN A 364 0.70 -34.08 3.36
CA GLN A 364 -0.45 -34.65 2.67
C GLN A 364 -0.42 -34.31 1.17
N ILE A 365 -0.14 -33.06 0.80
CA ILE A 365 -0.01 -32.63 -0.60
C ILE A 365 1.01 -33.51 -1.33
N HIS A 366 2.20 -33.69 -0.73
CA HIS A 366 3.28 -34.45 -1.35
C HIS A 366 3.04 -35.96 -1.46
N LYS A 367 2.01 -36.53 -0.79
CA LYS A 367 1.58 -37.91 -1.05
C LYS A 367 0.98 -38.06 -2.45
N THR A 368 0.22 -37.06 -2.90
CA THR A 368 -0.48 -37.08 -4.18
C THR A 368 0.36 -36.47 -5.29
N LEU A 369 1.03 -35.38 -4.98
CA LEU A 369 1.81 -34.52 -5.87
C LEU A 369 3.24 -34.35 -5.35
N PRO A 370 4.08 -35.40 -5.44
CA PRO A 370 5.45 -35.34 -4.92
C PRO A 370 6.28 -34.33 -5.73
N GLY A 371 6.87 -33.36 -5.04
CA GLY A 371 7.75 -32.36 -5.65
C GLY A 371 7.05 -31.13 -6.24
N GLU A 372 5.72 -31.03 -6.14
CA GLU A 372 5.03 -29.77 -6.45
C GLU A 372 5.42 -28.69 -5.44
N PRO A 373 5.72 -27.44 -5.90
CA PRO A 373 6.14 -26.37 -5.01
C PRO A 373 5.06 -25.98 -3.99
N ILE A 374 5.50 -25.69 -2.77
CA ILE A 374 4.66 -25.15 -1.71
C ILE A 374 4.94 -23.66 -1.54
N LEU A 375 3.88 -22.85 -1.57
CA LEU A 375 3.90 -21.43 -1.26
C LEU A 375 3.27 -21.19 0.11
N GLY A 376 3.83 -20.26 0.89
CA GLY A 376 3.26 -19.85 2.17
C GLY A 376 4.33 -19.24 3.08
N PRO A 377 3.99 -18.83 4.31
CA PRO A 377 2.77 -19.14 5.06
C PRO A 377 1.61 -18.16 4.88
N SER A 378 1.78 -17.10 4.07
CA SER A 378 0.72 -16.15 3.68
C SER A 378 0.10 -15.42 4.87
N ILE A 379 0.94 -14.86 5.76
CA ILE A 379 0.45 -14.01 6.86
C ILE A 379 -0.12 -12.68 6.35
N SER A 380 -1.17 -12.19 7.00
CA SER A 380 -1.94 -11.01 6.54
C SER A 380 -1.18 -9.67 6.58
N TYR A 381 -0.09 -9.62 7.34
CA TYR A 381 0.86 -8.51 7.36
C TYR A 381 2.22 -8.99 7.83
N TRP A 382 3.28 -8.29 7.44
CA TRP A 382 4.63 -8.63 7.86
C TRP A 382 4.77 -8.61 9.39
N ASN A 383 5.26 -9.72 9.93
CA ASN A 383 5.61 -9.85 11.34
C ASN A 383 6.85 -10.74 11.48
N VAL A 384 7.99 -10.11 11.80
CA VAL A 384 9.29 -10.78 11.84
C VAL A 384 9.35 -11.90 12.90
N ASP A 385 8.70 -11.73 14.04
CA ASP A 385 8.72 -12.74 15.12
C ASP A 385 7.85 -13.94 14.75
N TRP A 386 6.68 -13.69 14.16
CA TRP A 386 5.81 -14.75 13.64
C TRP A 386 6.54 -15.54 12.54
N MET A 387 7.13 -14.84 11.57
CA MET A 387 7.86 -15.46 10.45
C MET A 387 9.07 -16.26 10.96
N ARG A 388 9.80 -15.74 11.96
CA ARG A 388 10.91 -16.47 12.59
C ARG A 388 10.46 -17.78 13.23
N ASN A 389 9.35 -17.75 13.97
CA ASN A 389 8.80 -18.93 14.63
C ASN A 389 8.36 -19.97 13.59
N PHE A 390 7.65 -19.54 12.55
CA PHE A 390 7.24 -20.41 11.45
C PHE A 390 8.43 -21.06 10.74
N LEU A 391 9.41 -20.27 10.27
CA LEU A 391 10.56 -20.77 9.54
C LEU A 391 11.42 -21.72 10.38
N THR A 392 11.55 -21.45 11.69
CA THR A 392 12.26 -22.33 12.62
C THR A 392 11.59 -23.70 12.70
N ALA A 393 10.27 -23.72 12.88
CA ALA A 393 9.49 -24.95 12.96
C ALA A 393 9.48 -25.72 11.62
N ALA A 394 9.21 -25.03 10.51
CA ALA A 394 9.19 -25.62 9.17
C ALA A 394 10.57 -26.18 8.78
N LYS A 395 11.68 -25.49 9.13
CA LYS A 395 13.03 -26.02 8.95
C LYS A 395 13.27 -27.29 9.75
N ALA A 396 12.86 -27.32 11.03
CA ALA A 396 13.01 -28.50 11.88
C ALA A 396 12.19 -29.70 11.37
N ALA A 397 11.01 -29.44 10.81
CA ALA A 397 10.12 -30.47 10.26
C ALA A 397 10.46 -30.89 8.81
N GLY A 398 11.40 -30.21 8.15
CA GLY A 398 11.72 -30.47 6.74
C GLY A 398 10.62 -30.04 5.77
N THR A 399 9.82 -29.04 6.14
CA THR A 399 8.65 -28.54 5.41
C THR A 399 8.75 -27.03 5.12
N LEU A 400 9.98 -26.50 4.97
CA LEU A 400 10.16 -25.12 4.49
C LEU A 400 9.40 -24.93 3.17
N PRO A 401 8.70 -23.80 2.99
CA PRO A 401 8.08 -23.50 1.71
C PRO A 401 9.14 -23.34 0.63
N ASP A 402 8.80 -23.75 -0.58
CA ASP A 402 9.60 -23.51 -1.78
C ASP A 402 9.58 -22.04 -2.18
N VAL A 403 8.46 -21.36 -1.88
CA VAL A 403 8.24 -19.92 -2.09
C VAL A 403 7.71 -19.32 -0.79
N ILE A 404 8.44 -18.37 -0.21
CA ILE A 404 7.94 -17.69 0.98
C ILE A 404 6.83 -16.72 0.59
N CYS A 405 5.83 -16.56 1.45
CA CYS A 405 4.72 -15.66 1.19
C CYS A 405 4.26 -14.87 2.42
N TRP A 406 3.88 -13.61 2.21
CA TRP A 406 3.11 -12.76 3.11
C TRP A 406 2.37 -11.67 2.31
N HIS A 407 1.45 -10.96 2.95
CA HIS A 407 0.70 -9.88 2.32
C HIS A 407 1.27 -8.49 2.67
N GLU A 408 1.17 -7.56 1.72
CA GLU A 408 1.57 -6.14 1.87
C GLU A 408 0.33 -5.23 1.84
N LEU A 409 -0.47 -5.32 2.90
CA LEU A 409 -1.77 -4.64 3.04
C LEU A 409 -1.74 -3.44 3.99
N SER A 410 -0.54 -2.90 4.29
CA SER A 410 -0.34 -1.80 5.25
C SER A 410 0.23 -0.51 4.64
N GLY A 411 0.32 -0.43 3.32
CA GLY A 411 0.88 0.73 2.62
C GLY A 411 2.22 0.41 1.96
N TRP A 412 2.49 1.04 0.82
CA TRP A 412 3.68 0.76 0.01
C TRP A 412 4.99 1.13 0.70
N GLN A 413 4.95 1.97 1.74
CA GLN A 413 6.13 2.50 2.43
C GLN A 413 6.95 1.43 3.16
N HIS A 414 6.38 0.25 3.42
CA HIS A 414 6.98 -0.80 4.24
C HIS A 414 7.65 -1.92 3.41
N VAL A 415 7.19 -2.12 2.18
CA VAL A 415 7.59 -3.24 1.30
C VAL A 415 9.10 -3.47 1.25
N THR A 416 9.88 -2.42 0.95
CA THR A 416 11.35 -2.54 0.86
C THR A 416 11.96 -3.04 2.18
N ALA A 417 11.50 -2.51 3.31
CA ALA A 417 12.02 -2.85 4.62
C ALA A 417 11.65 -4.29 5.02
N ASP A 418 10.45 -4.73 4.67
CA ASP A 418 9.94 -6.05 5.02
C ASP A 418 10.64 -7.16 4.21
N VAL A 419 10.86 -6.93 2.91
CA VAL A 419 11.70 -7.81 2.07
C VAL A 419 13.13 -7.91 2.65
N GLN A 420 13.74 -6.79 3.04
CA GLN A 420 15.07 -6.80 3.64
C GLN A 420 15.10 -7.54 4.99
N ALA A 421 14.07 -7.35 5.82
CA ALA A 421 13.94 -8.05 7.10
C ALA A 421 13.82 -9.56 6.90
N TYR A 422 13.08 -10.00 5.88
CA TYR A 422 13.02 -11.42 5.49
C TYR A 422 14.39 -11.96 5.06
N ARG A 423 15.10 -11.26 4.16
CA ARG A 423 16.44 -11.70 3.71
C ARG A 423 17.43 -11.81 4.87
N ALA A 424 17.35 -10.92 5.86
CA ALA A 424 18.14 -11.01 7.09
C ALA A 424 17.75 -12.24 7.93
N LEU A 425 16.46 -12.57 8.00
CA LEU A 425 15.96 -13.73 8.72
C LEU A 425 16.44 -15.06 8.10
N GLU A 426 16.49 -15.16 6.77
CA GLU A 426 17.07 -16.31 6.08
C GLU A 426 18.52 -16.55 6.50
N GLN A 427 19.34 -15.50 6.53
CA GLN A 427 20.73 -15.56 6.97
C GLN A 427 20.85 -15.97 8.44
N GLN A 428 20.04 -15.38 9.32
CA GLN A 428 20.02 -15.70 10.76
C GLN A 428 19.67 -17.17 11.04
N LEU A 429 18.71 -17.72 10.29
CA LEU A 429 18.26 -19.08 10.46
C LEU A 429 19.07 -20.10 9.63
N GLY A 430 20.02 -19.65 8.82
CA GLY A 430 20.79 -20.51 7.90
C GLY A 430 19.88 -21.21 6.89
N ILE A 431 18.96 -20.46 6.29
CA ILE A 431 18.07 -20.88 5.21
C ILE A 431 18.63 -20.31 3.91
N SER A 432 18.74 -21.13 2.87
CA SER A 432 19.12 -20.66 1.53
C SER A 432 18.02 -19.73 0.98
N PRO A 433 18.37 -18.66 0.24
CA PRO A 433 17.40 -17.72 -0.31
C PRO A 433 16.23 -18.41 -1.01
N ARG A 434 15.01 -18.09 -0.57
CA ARG A 434 13.75 -18.51 -1.18
C ARG A 434 13.21 -17.41 -2.09
N PRO A 435 12.58 -17.75 -3.21
CA PRO A 435 11.73 -16.81 -3.93
C PRO A 435 10.65 -16.25 -3.00
N ILE A 436 10.33 -14.96 -3.15
CA ILE A 436 9.33 -14.25 -2.36
C ILE A 436 8.10 -14.04 -3.25
N SER A 437 6.92 -14.42 -2.75
CA SER A 437 5.63 -14.03 -3.28
C SER A 437 5.00 -13.00 -2.35
N ILE A 438 4.42 -11.94 -2.90
CA ILE A 438 3.54 -11.02 -2.18
C ILE A 438 2.14 -11.17 -2.75
N ASP A 439 1.45 -12.23 -2.34
CA ASP A 439 0.25 -12.70 -3.03
C ASP A 439 -1.05 -11.99 -2.67
N GLU A 440 -0.95 -10.94 -1.85
CA GLU A 440 -1.89 -9.83 -1.76
C GLU A 440 -1.14 -8.53 -1.45
N TYR A 441 -1.35 -7.47 -2.26
CA TYR A 441 -0.83 -6.13 -1.94
C TYR A 441 -1.82 -5.01 -2.24
N ALA A 442 -1.52 -3.87 -1.61
CA ALA A 442 -2.25 -2.62 -1.60
C ALA A 442 -3.51 -2.62 -0.73
N THR A 443 -3.64 -1.55 0.05
CA THR A 443 -4.81 -1.28 0.88
C THR A 443 -6.04 -0.97 0.02
N THR A 444 -7.22 -0.96 0.64
CA THR A 444 -8.49 -0.57 0.00
C THR A 444 -8.45 0.82 -0.64
N ASP A 445 -7.67 1.75 -0.07
CA ASP A 445 -7.54 3.14 -0.49
C ASP A 445 -6.48 3.33 -1.59
N GLU A 446 -5.57 2.37 -1.74
CA GLU A 446 -4.44 2.45 -2.67
C GLU A 446 -4.64 1.63 -3.94
N ILE A 447 -5.33 0.48 -3.84
CA ILE A 447 -5.41 -0.51 -4.92
C ILE A 447 -5.92 0.08 -6.24
N ASP A 448 -6.81 1.06 -6.17
CA ASP A 448 -7.44 1.71 -7.32
C ASP A 448 -6.78 3.05 -7.71
N VAL A 449 -5.65 3.37 -7.09
CA VAL A 449 -4.85 4.56 -7.38
C VAL A 449 -3.62 4.14 -8.21
N PRO A 450 -3.52 4.54 -9.49
CA PRO A 450 -2.41 4.16 -10.36
C PRO A 450 -1.03 4.46 -9.78
N SER A 451 -0.79 5.64 -9.21
CA SER A 451 0.50 5.97 -8.59
C SER A 451 0.83 5.09 -7.39
N SER A 452 -0.12 4.89 -6.47
CA SER A 452 0.08 4.07 -5.27
C SER A 452 0.47 2.64 -5.66
N THR A 453 -0.26 2.02 -6.59
CA THR A 453 0.08 0.66 -7.04
C THR A 453 1.37 0.61 -7.87
N ASN A 454 1.77 1.71 -8.51
CA ASN A 454 3.06 1.84 -9.17
C ASN A 454 4.24 1.80 -8.15
N HIS A 455 4.09 2.34 -6.94
CA HIS A 455 5.10 2.20 -5.89
C HIS A 455 5.34 0.74 -5.48
N TYR A 456 4.28 -0.06 -5.37
CA TYR A 456 4.41 -1.49 -5.05
C TYR A 456 5.19 -2.23 -6.13
N VAL A 457 4.77 -2.14 -7.41
CA VAL A 457 5.45 -2.83 -8.52
C VAL A 457 6.91 -2.39 -8.66
N ALA A 458 7.22 -1.10 -8.46
CA ALA A 458 8.59 -0.59 -8.52
C ALA A 458 9.48 -1.21 -7.42
N GLN A 459 8.98 -1.32 -6.20
CA GLN A 459 9.70 -1.94 -5.08
C GLN A 459 9.87 -3.45 -5.26
N PHE A 460 8.82 -4.16 -5.71
CA PHE A 460 8.92 -5.58 -6.01
C PHE A 460 9.99 -5.88 -7.06
N GLU A 461 10.07 -5.04 -8.09
CA GLU A 461 11.10 -5.10 -9.13
C GLU A 461 12.50 -4.85 -8.58
N ARG A 462 12.65 -3.84 -7.72
CA ARG A 462 13.92 -3.44 -7.12
C ARG A 462 14.46 -4.44 -6.11
N ASP A 463 13.59 -5.02 -5.29
CA ASP A 463 13.98 -5.79 -4.10
C ASP A 463 13.98 -7.31 -4.32
N GLY A 464 13.66 -7.76 -5.53
CA GLY A 464 13.81 -9.16 -5.91
C GLY A 464 12.64 -10.06 -5.50
N VAL A 465 11.42 -9.52 -5.49
CA VAL A 465 10.17 -10.31 -5.38
C VAL A 465 9.99 -11.14 -6.66
N ARG A 466 9.56 -12.40 -6.55
CA ARG A 466 9.33 -13.32 -7.69
C ARG A 466 8.02 -12.99 -8.40
N ASP A 467 6.98 -12.74 -7.63
CA ASP A 467 5.61 -12.49 -8.07
C ASP A 467 4.85 -11.76 -6.96
N ALA A 468 3.86 -10.98 -7.37
CA ALA A 468 2.95 -10.34 -6.46
C ALA A 468 1.57 -10.15 -7.09
N GLU A 469 0.53 -10.27 -6.27
CA GLU A 469 -0.85 -10.29 -6.71
C GLU A 469 -1.65 -9.17 -6.06
N ARG A 470 -2.39 -8.44 -6.89
CA ARG A 470 -3.30 -7.40 -6.43
C ARG A 470 -4.32 -7.99 -5.46
N ALA A 471 -4.50 -7.34 -4.32
CA ALA A 471 -5.47 -7.77 -3.30
C ALA A 471 -6.92 -7.77 -3.83
N PHE A 472 -7.76 -8.65 -3.29
CA PHE A 472 -9.15 -8.83 -3.69
C PHE A 472 -10.12 -8.22 -2.67
N TRP A 473 -10.39 -6.92 -2.79
CA TRP A 473 -11.23 -6.20 -1.83
C TRP A 473 -12.71 -6.07 -2.21
N TYR A 474 -13.05 -6.28 -3.48
CA TYR A 474 -14.37 -5.93 -4.02
C TYR A 474 -14.95 -7.05 -4.89
N GLU A 475 -15.43 -6.75 -6.09
CA GLU A 475 -16.18 -7.69 -6.92
C GLU A 475 -15.31 -8.65 -7.77
N PRO A 476 -15.73 -9.92 -7.91
CA PRO A 476 -15.01 -10.90 -8.74
C PRO A 476 -15.16 -10.60 -10.22
N GLY A 477 -14.17 -11.02 -11.01
CA GLY A 477 -14.24 -10.89 -12.47
C GLY A 477 -13.89 -9.49 -12.98
N THR A 478 -13.22 -8.69 -12.16
CA THR A 478 -12.69 -7.36 -12.52
C THR A 478 -11.18 -7.32 -12.62
N ALA A 479 -10.50 -8.45 -12.43
CA ALA A 479 -9.05 -8.49 -12.24
C ALA A 479 -8.60 -7.45 -11.19
N ASN A 480 -9.25 -7.44 -10.01
CA ASN A 480 -8.88 -6.60 -8.86
C ASN A 480 -8.89 -5.10 -9.20
N GLY A 481 -10.01 -4.62 -9.74
CA GLY A 481 -10.23 -3.20 -10.06
C GLY A 481 -9.53 -2.69 -11.33
N LEU A 482 -8.85 -3.57 -12.09
CA LEU A 482 -8.34 -3.20 -13.41
C LEU A 482 -9.50 -3.01 -14.40
N LEU A 483 -10.61 -3.72 -14.22
CA LEU A 483 -11.79 -3.58 -15.05
C LEU A 483 -13.00 -3.15 -14.24
N TYR A 484 -13.89 -2.41 -14.87
CA TYR A 484 -15.22 -2.11 -14.33
C TYR A 484 -16.25 -2.25 -15.45
N ASN A 485 -17.30 -3.03 -15.21
CA ASN A 485 -18.27 -3.43 -16.24
C ASN A 485 -17.60 -3.99 -17.51
N GLY A 486 -16.51 -4.75 -17.33
CA GLY A 486 -15.75 -5.36 -18.43
C GLY A 486 -14.97 -4.36 -19.30
N GLN A 487 -14.77 -3.13 -18.84
CA GLN A 487 -14.02 -2.09 -19.53
C GLN A 487 -12.84 -1.58 -18.69
N PRO A 488 -11.73 -1.15 -19.31
CA PRO A 488 -10.54 -0.68 -18.59
C PRO A 488 -10.79 0.48 -17.60
N THR A 489 -10.14 0.44 -16.44
CA THR A 489 -9.94 1.58 -15.53
C THR A 489 -8.61 2.27 -15.81
N ALA A 490 -8.28 3.34 -15.08
CA ALA A 490 -6.93 3.94 -15.18
C ALA A 490 -5.82 2.97 -14.78
N SER A 491 -6.03 2.18 -13.72
CA SER A 491 -5.06 1.19 -13.25
C SER A 491 -4.77 0.15 -14.33
N TYR A 492 -5.78 -0.29 -15.09
CA TYR A 492 -5.54 -1.18 -16.24
C TYR A 492 -4.49 -0.63 -17.20
N TRP A 493 -4.59 0.64 -17.58
CA TRP A 493 -3.65 1.23 -18.54
C TRP A 493 -2.24 1.36 -17.96
N MET A 494 -2.11 1.62 -16.66
CA MET A 494 -0.82 1.57 -15.97
C MET A 494 -0.21 0.17 -16.02
N TYR A 495 -0.98 -0.87 -15.68
CA TYR A 495 -0.51 -2.26 -15.74
C TYR A 495 -0.24 -2.73 -17.17
N LYS A 496 -0.98 -2.22 -18.16
CA LYS A 496 -0.69 -2.46 -19.57
C LYS A 496 0.67 -1.87 -19.96
N TRP A 497 0.97 -0.64 -19.55
CA TRP A 497 2.28 -0.03 -19.81
C TRP A 497 3.43 -0.78 -19.15
N TYR A 498 3.21 -1.26 -17.92
CA TYR A 498 4.16 -2.11 -17.22
C TYR A 498 4.33 -3.47 -17.93
N GLY A 499 3.21 -4.09 -18.34
CA GLY A 499 3.19 -5.32 -19.12
C GLY A 499 3.91 -5.22 -20.47
N ASP A 500 3.82 -4.07 -21.13
CA ASP A 500 4.53 -3.79 -22.41
C ASP A 500 6.06 -3.70 -22.27
N GLN A 501 6.61 -3.66 -21.06
CA GLN A 501 8.06 -3.61 -20.87
C GLN A 501 8.73 -4.87 -21.41
N THR A 502 9.91 -4.70 -22.00
CA THR A 502 10.76 -5.77 -22.57
C THR A 502 12.23 -5.48 -22.24
N GLY A 503 13.09 -6.48 -22.45
CA GLY A 503 14.52 -6.37 -22.14
C GLY A 503 14.78 -6.56 -20.65
N ASN A 504 15.50 -5.62 -20.04
CA ASN A 504 15.87 -5.68 -18.64
C ASN A 504 15.28 -4.50 -17.87
N VAL A 505 14.78 -4.78 -16.67
CA VAL A 505 14.52 -3.74 -15.67
C VAL A 505 15.84 -3.10 -15.29
N VAL A 506 15.85 -1.78 -15.25
CA VAL A 506 17.03 -0.96 -14.97
C VAL A 506 16.79 -0.11 -13.73
N LYS A 507 17.87 0.35 -13.12
CA LYS A 507 17.81 1.04 -11.83
C LYS A 507 17.03 2.35 -11.95
N VAL A 508 16.03 2.50 -11.09
CA VAL A 508 15.34 3.75 -10.81
C VAL A 508 15.68 4.17 -9.39
N THR A 509 16.11 5.43 -9.23
CA THR A 509 16.29 6.06 -7.92
C THR A 509 15.05 6.93 -7.65
N PRO A 510 14.18 6.52 -6.71
CA PRO A 510 12.96 7.27 -6.40
C PRO A 510 13.26 8.60 -5.72
N THR A 511 12.26 9.48 -5.72
CA THR A 511 12.21 10.65 -4.84
C THR A 511 11.46 10.28 -3.57
N GLN A 512 11.08 11.25 -2.74
CA GLN A 512 10.24 10.98 -1.57
C GLN A 512 8.86 10.43 -1.96
N TYR A 513 8.29 10.92 -3.06
CA TYR A 513 6.92 10.61 -3.47
C TYR A 513 6.80 10.11 -4.91
N ASN A 514 7.84 10.25 -5.74
CA ASN A 514 7.85 9.70 -7.10
C ASN A 514 8.67 8.41 -7.13
N ASP A 515 8.04 7.30 -7.52
CA ASP A 515 8.72 6.05 -7.81
C ASP A 515 8.27 5.51 -9.18
N GLY A 516 9.00 4.54 -9.71
CA GLY A 516 8.68 3.92 -10.98
C GLY A 516 9.53 2.73 -11.31
N VAL A 517 9.07 2.00 -12.32
CA VAL A 517 9.78 0.88 -12.93
C VAL A 517 10.18 1.25 -14.35
N ALA A 518 11.47 1.14 -14.64
CA ALA A 518 12.01 1.35 -15.98
C ALA A 518 12.57 0.06 -16.55
N ALA A 519 12.34 -0.16 -17.83
CA ALA A 519 12.98 -1.24 -18.59
C ALA A 519 13.66 -0.69 -19.85
N TYR A 520 14.85 -1.21 -20.13
CA TYR A 520 15.59 -0.95 -21.35
C TYR A 520 15.73 -2.23 -22.18
N ASP A 521 15.28 -2.17 -23.42
CA ASP A 521 15.45 -3.20 -24.42
C ASP A 521 16.54 -2.79 -25.40
N SER A 522 17.71 -3.44 -25.31
CA SER A 522 18.85 -3.17 -26.18
C SER A 522 18.63 -3.57 -27.63
N GLY A 523 17.73 -4.54 -27.89
CA GLY A 523 17.42 -5.01 -29.24
C GLY A 523 16.59 -3.98 -30.01
N SER A 524 15.52 -3.48 -29.38
CA SER A 524 14.70 -2.39 -29.94
C SER A 524 15.22 -0.99 -29.63
N ARG A 525 16.28 -0.90 -28.81
CA ARG A 525 16.85 0.35 -28.26
C ARG A 525 15.80 1.26 -27.61
N THR A 526 14.78 0.68 -26.99
CA THR A 526 13.69 1.45 -26.40
C THR A 526 13.77 1.38 -24.87
N LEU A 527 13.64 2.55 -24.21
CA LEU A 527 13.44 2.61 -22.77
C LEU A 527 11.98 2.96 -22.49
N ARG A 528 11.36 2.24 -21.56
CA ARG A 528 10.00 2.49 -21.06
C ARG A 528 10.05 2.65 -19.55
N LEU A 529 9.64 3.80 -19.05
CA LEU A 529 9.46 4.08 -17.63
C LEU A 529 7.96 4.25 -17.36
N VAL A 530 7.45 3.56 -16.34
CA VAL A 530 6.14 3.84 -15.73
C VAL A 530 6.40 4.41 -14.34
N PHE A 531 5.79 5.55 -14.02
CA PHE A 531 6.08 6.28 -12.79
C PHE A 531 4.89 7.13 -12.30
N GLY A 532 4.95 7.61 -11.07
CA GLY A 532 3.97 8.53 -10.49
C GLY A 532 4.09 8.65 -8.98
N GLY A 533 3.22 9.48 -8.41
CA GLY A 533 3.11 9.70 -6.96
C GLY A 533 3.45 11.12 -6.50
N GLU A 534 4.00 11.96 -7.39
CA GLU A 534 4.37 13.34 -7.10
C GLU A 534 3.42 14.36 -7.76
N ALA A 535 3.36 15.56 -7.20
CA ALA A 535 2.59 16.66 -7.75
C ALA A 535 3.47 17.82 -8.27
N GLY A 536 2.95 18.58 -9.24
CA GLY A 536 3.59 19.82 -9.71
C GLY A 536 4.59 19.61 -10.83
N ASN A 537 5.52 20.56 -11.01
CA ASN A 537 6.45 20.53 -12.13
C ASN A 537 7.70 19.72 -11.74
N ASN A 538 7.83 18.51 -12.28
CA ASN A 538 8.93 17.59 -11.98
C ASN A 538 9.77 17.30 -13.22
N THR A 539 10.73 16.40 -13.07
CA THR A 539 11.65 16.02 -14.14
C THR A 539 12.02 14.55 -14.03
N VAL A 540 12.20 13.90 -15.18
CA VAL A 540 12.84 12.59 -15.28
C VAL A 540 14.22 12.78 -15.92
N ARG A 541 15.28 12.36 -15.24
CA ARG A 541 16.62 12.24 -15.81
C ARG A 541 16.89 10.79 -16.16
N VAL A 542 17.30 10.54 -17.39
CA VAL A 542 17.71 9.20 -17.84
C VAL A 542 19.17 9.25 -18.24
N ASP A 543 19.99 8.52 -17.48
CA ASP A 543 21.43 8.34 -17.67
C ASP A 543 21.71 7.02 -18.42
N GLY A 544 22.92 6.84 -18.94
CA GLY A 544 23.34 5.57 -19.57
C GLY A 544 22.85 5.35 -21.01
N LEU A 545 22.44 6.40 -21.72
CA LEU A 545 21.85 6.32 -23.06
C LEU A 545 22.87 6.29 -24.22
N GLY A 546 24.13 5.95 -23.97
CA GLY A 546 25.19 6.01 -25.01
C GLY A 546 24.86 5.23 -26.30
N ALA A 547 24.07 4.15 -26.19
CA ALA A 547 23.64 3.33 -27.33
C ALA A 547 22.43 3.91 -28.10
N MET A 548 21.76 4.95 -27.59
CA MET A 548 20.60 5.58 -28.24
C MET A 548 20.97 6.68 -29.24
N GLY A 549 22.24 7.05 -29.36
CA GLY A 549 22.71 8.10 -30.27
C GLY A 549 22.70 9.50 -29.64
N SER A 550 22.85 10.54 -30.48
CA SER A 550 22.97 11.93 -30.03
C SER A 550 21.63 12.61 -29.72
N SER A 551 20.51 11.96 -30.01
CA SER A 551 19.17 12.47 -29.73
C SER A 551 18.16 11.33 -29.61
N VAL A 552 17.14 11.53 -28.78
CA VAL A 552 16.03 10.61 -28.58
C VAL A 552 14.71 11.35 -28.74
N THR A 553 13.68 10.65 -29.21
CA THR A 553 12.29 11.10 -29.05
C THR A 553 11.77 10.59 -27.72
N ALA A 554 11.33 11.51 -26.87
CA ALA A 554 10.65 11.25 -25.63
C ALA A 554 9.14 11.42 -25.83
N THR A 555 8.38 10.35 -25.65
CA THR A 555 6.91 10.39 -25.63
C THR A 555 6.43 10.22 -24.20
N LEU A 556 5.75 11.25 -23.69
CA LEU A 556 5.17 11.28 -22.33
C LEU A 556 3.66 11.11 -22.43
N SER A 557 3.12 10.13 -21.71
CA SER A 557 1.69 9.81 -21.64
C SER A 557 1.20 9.77 -20.20
N TYR A 558 -0.11 9.94 -20.00
CA TYR A 558 -0.74 10.03 -18.68
C TYR A 558 -2.06 9.26 -18.60
N VAL A 559 -2.33 8.67 -17.43
CA VAL A 559 -3.63 8.14 -17.01
C VAL A 559 -4.03 8.75 -15.66
N PRO A 560 -5.32 9.12 -15.47
CA PRO A 560 -5.76 9.82 -14.27
C PRO A 560 -5.93 8.92 -13.04
N GLY A 561 -5.88 9.48 -11.83
CA GLY A 561 -6.43 8.83 -10.65
C GLY A 561 -7.96 8.83 -10.68
N SER A 562 -8.59 7.83 -11.29
CA SER A 562 -10.03 7.79 -11.53
C SER A 562 -10.84 6.92 -10.57
N GLY A 563 -10.16 6.10 -9.77
CA GLY A 563 -10.77 5.04 -8.96
C GLY A 563 -11.32 3.88 -9.80
N ARG A 564 -11.89 2.88 -9.12
CA ARG A 564 -12.33 1.61 -9.75
C ARG A 564 -13.59 1.73 -10.59
N THR A 565 -14.54 2.58 -10.21
CA THR A 565 -15.86 2.63 -10.86
C THR A 565 -15.92 3.58 -12.05
N THR A 566 -14.76 4.05 -12.51
CA THR A 566 -14.63 4.97 -13.65
C THR A 566 -13.83 4.29 -14.75
N ASN A 567 -14.48 4.06 -15.89
CA ASN A 567 -13.80 3.57 -17.07
C ASN A 567 -12.93 4.65 -17.71
N VAL A 568 -11.77 4.25 -18.21
CA VAL A 568 -10.84 5.12 -18.94
C VAL A 568 -10.62 4.52 -20.31
N ALA A 569 -10.96 5.26 -21.37
CA ALA A 569 -10.89 4.75 -22.75
C ALA A 569 -9.45 4.45 -23.21
N GLY A 570 -8.47 5.15 -22.65
CA GLY A 570 -7.07 5.03 -23.00
C GLY A 570 -6.23 6.11 -22.32
N PRO A 571 -4.90 5.96 -22.37
CA PRO A 571 -3.99 7.03 -21.94
C PRO A 571 -4.02 8.24 -22.87
N THR A 572 -3.68 9.40 -22.32
CA THR A 572 -3.51 10.65 -23.07
C THR A 572 -2.03 10.92 -23.30
N THR A 573 -1.59 11.08 -24.55
CA THR A 573 -0.25 11.58 -24.86
C THR A 573 -0.16 13.06 -24.51
N LEU A 574 0.73 13.42 -23.58
CA LEU A 574 0.98 14.79 -23.16
C LEU A 574 1.98 15.49 -24.08
N SER A 575 3.03 14.78 -24.51
CA SER A 575 4.02 15.29 -25.44
C SER A 575 4.73 14.17 -26.20
N SER A 576 5.27 14.52 -27.37
CA SER A 576 6.27 13.73 -28.09
C SER A 576 7.30 14.71 -28.63
N THR A 577 8.51 14.68 -28.09
CA THR A 577 9.51 15.73 -28.32
C THR A 577 10.90 15.13 -28.42
N SER A 578 11.69 15.62 -29.38
CA SER A 578 13.09 15.23 -29.51
C SER A 578 13.96 16.00 -28.53
N TYR A 579 14.79 15.28 -27.79
CA TYR A 579 15.77 15.85 -26.86
C TYR A 579 17.19 15.46 -27.29
N PRO A 580 18.18 16.35 -27.12
CA PRO A 580 19.58 15.99 -27.30
C PRO A 580 20.03 15.07 -26.16
N VAL A 581 20.83 14.06 -26.49
CA VAL A 581 21.53 13.24 -25.49
C VAL A 581 22.91 13.86 -25.28
N THR A 582 23.14 14.42 -24.10
CA THR A 582 24.40 15.08 -23.76
C THR A 582 25.13 14.23 -22.73
N ASN A 583 26.35 13.79 -23.03
CA ASN A 583 27.15 12.90 -22.18
C ASN A 583 26.41 11.61 -21.77
N GLY A 584 25.57 11.07 -22.66
CA GLY A 584 24.76 9.88 -22.39
C GLY A 584 23.54 10.11 -21.50
N THR A 585 23.18 11.37 -21.25
CA THR A 585 22.05 11.76 -20.40
C THR A 585 21.01 12.55 -21.18
N VAL A 586 19.74 12.34 -20.85
CA VAL A 586 18.61 13.19 -21.24
C VAL A 586 17.81 13.61 -20.01
N THR A 587 17.18 14.78 -20.06
CA THR A 587 16.35 15.32 -18.99
C THR A 587 15.01 15.75 -19.60
N VAL A 588 13.93 15.11 -19.16
CA VAL A 588 12.58 15.29 -19.69
C VAL A 588 11.71 15.97 -18.63
N PRO A 589 11.17 17.17 -18.88
CA PRO A 589 10.24 17.83 -17.97
C PRO A 589 8.92 17.07 -17.89
N VAL A 590 8.34 17.03 -16.69
CA VAL A 590 6.99 16.50 -16.43
C VAL A 590 6.18 17.63 -15.79
N PRO A 591 5.56 18.51 -16.60
CA PRO A 591 4.82 19.65 -16.07
C PRO A 591 3.48 19.21 -15.48
N ASN A 592 3.07 19.84 -14.38
CA ASN A 592 1.78 19.62 -13.72
C ASN A 592 1.47 18.13 -13.44
N GLU A 593 2.45 17.42 -12.89
CA GLU A 593 2.27 16.05 -12.43
C GLU A 593 1.12 15.97 -11.41
N ASN A 594 0.33 14.91 -11.50
CA ASN A 594 -0.77 14.59 -10.62
C ASN A 594 -0.38 13.39 -9.75
N SER A 595 -0.44 13.55 -8.44
CA SER A 595 0.03 12.56 -7.47
C SER A 595 -0.80 11.28 -7.42
N SER A 596 -2.00 11.25 -8.00
CA SER A 596 -2.88 10.07 -8.02
C SER A 596 -2.88 9.33 -9.36
N GLY A 597 -2.45 9.99 -10.44
CA GLY A 597 -2.33 9.38 -11.77
C GLY A 597 -0.99 8.69 -11.98
N ALA A 598 -0.83 8.05 -13.14
CA ALA A 598 0.43 7.45 -13.55
C ALA A 598 0.85 7.96 -14.93
N TYR A 599 2.16 7.94 -15.15
CA TYR A 599 2.81 8.45 -16.34
C TYR A 599 3.63 7.36 -17.00
N GLN A 600 3.71 7.41 -18.33
CA GLN A 600 4.66 6.61 -19.09
C GLN A 600 5.59 7.53 -19.87
N LEU A 601 6.90 7.33 -19.71
CA LEU A 601 7.92 7.91 -20.57
C LEU A 601 8.52 6.82 -21.46
N VAL A 602 8.41 7.00 -22.77
CA VAL A 602 9.06 6.14 -23.76
C VAL A 602 10.15 6.92 -24.48
N LEU A 603 11.38 6.41 -24.44
CA LEU A 603 12.52 6.95 -25.19
C LEU A 603 12.88 6.00 -26.33
N THR A 604 12.93 6.55 -27.54
CA THR A 604 13.42 5.84 -28.73
C THR A 604 14.50 6.68 -29.44
N PRO A 605 15.48 6.05 -30.11
CA PRO A 605 16.43 6.77 -30.95
C PRO A 605 15.70 7.55 -32.05
N ASN A 606 16.30 8.67 -32.45
CA ASN A 606 15.89 9.45 -33.62
C ASN A 606 16.52 8.95 -34.90
#